data_AF-K9WWK9-F1
#
_entry.id   AF-K9WWK9-F1
#
_cell.length_a   1.000
_cell.length_b   1.000
_cell.length_c   1.000
_cell.angle_alpha   90.00
_cell.angle_beta   90.00
_cell.angle_gamma   90.00
#
_symmetry.space_group_name_H-M   'P 1'
#
loop_
_entity.id
_entity.type
_entity.pdbx_description
1 polymer ?
#
loop_
_entity_poly.entity_id
_entity_poly.type
_entity_poly.pdbx_seq_one_letter_code
_entity_poly.pdbx_strand_id
1 'polypeptide(L)'
;MEEIRTRLSISEENTEQNVGYEKLTQLTLFHNPNAHFGYFYFRDGKLVMLYVGDHEQVEQLDPKVLEEKLGGRGIRLRSRAGKRFNHYVYPDKGVAFSADSQSVSFIEIFPPTSIEAYKADIYEEVPPFIK
;
A
#
# COMPACT_ATOMS: atom_id res chain seq x y z
N MET A 1 15.73 -3.92 8.26
CA MET A 1 14.91 -3.41 9.38
C MET A 1 15.59 -2.23 10.08
N GLU A 2 16.82 -2.40 10.59
CA GLU A 2 17.56 -1.33 11.31
C GLU A 2 17.83 -0.05 10.52
N GLU A 3 18.03 -0.13 9.21
CA GLU A 3 18.21 1.06 8.37
C GLU A 3 16.98 1.97 8.39
N ILE A 4 15.77 1.40 8.24
CA ILE A 4 14.51 2.16 8.26
C ILE A 4 14.28 2.73 9.65
N ARG A 5 14.55 1.95 10.72
CA ARG A 5 14.46 2.46 12.09
C ARG A 5 15.35 3.66 12.32
N THR A 6 16.61 3.57 11.92
CA THR A 6 17.58 4.65 12.08
C THR A 6 17.20 5.87 11.25
N ARG A 7 16.88 5.70 9.96
CA ARG A 7 16.57 6.83 9.05
C ARG A 7 15.30 7.58 9.43
N LEU A 8 14.28 6.88 9.94
CA LEU A 8 12.99 7.47 10.28
C LEU A 8 12.82 7.70 11.78
N SER A 9 13.90 7.57 12.56
CA SER A 9 13.89 7.71 14.02
C SER A 9 12.75 6.91 14.66
N ILE A 10 12.57 5.66 14.24
CA ILE A 10 11.52 4.78 14.77
C ILE A 10 11.97 4.28 16.14
N SER A 11 11.27 4.74 17.17
CA SER A 11 11.38 4.27 18.54
C SER A 11 10.46 3.07 18.82
N GLU A 12 10.54 2.50 20.02
CA GLU A 12 9.68 1.38 20.43
C GLU A 12 8.21 1.78 20.46
N GLU A 13 7.87 3.00 20.88
CA GLU A 13 6.49 3.50 20.86
C GLU A 13 5.93 3.71 19.45
N ASN A 14 6.80 3.80 18.43
CA ASN A 14 6.45 3.89 17.01
C ASN A 14 6.54 2.51 16.31
N THR A 15 6.59 1.43 17.11
CA THR A 15 6.60 0.05 16.65
C THR A 15 5.40 -0.71 17.20
N GLU A 16 4.62 -1.32 16.32
CA GLU A 16 3.55 -2.24 16.69
C GLU A 16 3.87 -3.66 16.23
N GLN A 17 3.53 -4.66 17.05
CA GLN A 17 3.79 -6.08 16.78
C GLN A 17 2.48 -6.83 16.57
N ASN A 18 2.56 -7.93 15.81
CA ASN A 18 1.43 -8.82 15.51
C ASN A 18 0.24 -8.12 14.84
N VAL A 19 0.51 -7.10 14.02
CA VAL A 19 -0.53 -6.40 13.27
C VAL A 19 -0.86 -7.14 11.97
N GLY A 20 -2.02 -6.81 11.40
CA GLY A 20 -2.46 -7.29 10.08
C GLY A 20 -2.58 -6.16 9.07
N TYR A 21 -2.50 -6.51 7.79
CA TYR A 21 -2.78 -5.63 6.67
C TYR A 21 -3.37 -6.45 5.53
N GLU A 22 -4.65 -6.25 5.22
CA GLU A 22 -5.40 -7.14 4.32
C GLU A 22 -5.16 -8.60 4.74
N LYS A 23 -4.72 -9.48 3.82
CA LYS A 23 -4.39 -10.88 4.14
C LYS A 23 -3.05 -11.08 4.85
N LEU A 24 -2.20 -10.06 4.91
CA LEU A 24 -0.91 -10.17 5.59
C LEU A 24 -1.12 -10.14 7.11
N THR A 25 -0.74 -11.21 7.80
CA THR A 25 -0.80 -11.30 9.26
C THR A 25 0.59 -11.39 9.89
N GLN A 26 0.65 -11.28 11.24
CA GLN A 26 1.87 -11.43 12.04
C GLN A 26 2.98 -10.47 11.60
N LEU A 27 2.61 -9.21 11.40
CA LEU A 27 3.53 -8.17 10.93
C LEU A 27 4.06 -7.35 12.10
N THR A 28 5.24 -6.79 11.90
CA THR A 28 5.75 -5.65 12.66
C THR A 28 5.51 -4.38 11.85
N LEU A 29 4.79 -3.41 12.40
CA LEU A 29 4.58 -2.10 11.78
C LEU A 29 5.53 -1.07 12.38
N PHE A 30 6.25 -0.34 11.52
CA PHE A 30 6.92 0.91 11.87
C PHE A 30 6.17 2.09 11.27
N HIS A 31 5.83 3.07 12.10
CA HIS A 31 5.20 4.30 11.66
C HIS A 31 5.59 5.44 12.60
N ASN A 32 6.24 6.48 12.06
CA ASN A 32 6.53 7.71 12.78
C ASN A 32 6.07 8.90 11.93
N PRO A 33 4.86 9.43 12.16
CA PRO A 33 4.28 10.48 11.31
C PRO A 33 5.08 11.79 11.35
N ASN A 34 5.91 12.02 12.38
CA ASN A 34 6.77 13.20 12.46
C ASN A 34 7.98 13.13 11.50
N ALA A 35 8.36 11.92 11.05
CA ALA A 35 9.46 11.70 10.12
C ALA A 35 8.98 11.36 8.71
N HIS A 36 7.94 10.51 8.60
CA HIS A 36 7.36 10.10 7.33
C HIS A 36 5.92 9.58 7.54
N PHE A 37 4.98 9.99 6.69
CA PHE A 37 3.55 9.64 6.75
C PHE A 37 3.23 8.21 6.23
N GLY A 38 4.24 7.34 6.17
CA GLY A 38 4.15 6.02 5.56
C GLY A 38 4.20 4.93 6.62
N TYR A 39 3.46 3.86 6.36
CA TYR A 39 3.39 2.68 7.21
C TYR A 39 4.27 1.59 6.62
N PHE A 40 5.27 1.14 7.36
CA PHE A 40 6.24 0.15 6.91
C PHE A 40 5.97 -1.18 7.63
N TYR A 41 5.47 -2.17 6.91
CA TYR A 41 5.16 -3.49 7.45
C TYR A 41 6.28 -4.49 7.14
N PHE A 42 6.73 -5.18 8.18
CA PHE A 42 7.78 -6.19 8.11
C PHE A 42 7.24 -7.56 8.51
N ARG A 43 7.80 -8.60 7.88
CA ARG A 43 7.68 -10.00 8.30
C ARG A 43 9.08 -10.62 8.31
N ASP A 44 9.45 -11.27 9.40
CA ASP A 44 10.76 -11.92 9.55
C ASP A 44 11.96 -11.00 9.19
N GLY A 45 11.89 -9.74 9.62
CA GLY A 45 12.94 -8.75 9.35
C GLY A 45 12.92 -8.11 7.95
N LYS A 46 12.05 -8.57 7.04
CA LYS A 46 11.95 -8.11 5.65
C LYS A 46 10.77 -7.17 5.46
N LEU A 47 10.96 -6.07 4.73
CA LEU A 47 9.87 -5.17 4.34
C LEU A 47 8.99 -5.90 3.32
N VAL A 48 7.70 -6.05 3.64
CA VAL A 48 6.72 -6.74 2.78
C VAL A 48 5.68 -5.80 2.21
N MET A 49 5.44 -4.66 2.87
CA MET A 49 4.52 -3.63 2.40
C MET A 49 4.96 -2.26 2.92
N LEU A 50 5.01 -1.27 2.04
CA LEU A 50 4.96 0.15 2.39
C LEU A 50 3.60 0.68 1.92
N TYR A 51 2.79 1.12 2.88
CA TYR A 51 1.51 1.75 2.62
C TYR A 51 1.61 3.25 2.86
N VAL A 52 1.08 4.02 1.93
CA VAL A 52 1.04 5.48 2.00
C VAL A 52 -0.38 5.91 1.63
N GLY A 53 -1.12 6.46 2.58
CA GLY A 53 -2.50 6.91 2.36
C GLY A 53 -2.88 8.00 3.35
N ASP A 54 -4.07 8.58 3.18
CA ASP A 54 -4.65 9.60 4.06
C ASP A 54 -3.71 10.80 4.29
N HIS A 55 -3.15 11.32 3.19
CA HIS A 55 -2.24 12.47 3.21
C HIS A 55 -2.43 13.33 1.96
N GLU A 56 -2.42 14.64 2.12
CA GLU A 56 -2.71 15.61 1.05
C GLU A 56 -1.81 15.41 -0.20
N GLN A 57 -0.54 15.08 0.02
CA GLN A 57 0.39 14.81 -1.08
C GLN A 57 0.01 13.60 -1.93
N VAL A 58 -0.68 12.60 -1.35
CA VAL A 58 -1.18 11.44 -2.11
C VAL A 58 -2.40 11.85 -2.92
N GLU A 59 -3.32 12.61 -2.33
CA GLU A 59 -4.53 13.07 -3.00
C GLU A 59 -4.27 14.00 -4.19
N GLN A 60 -3.16 14.75 -4.15
CA GLN A 60 -2.71 15.62 -5.24
C GLN A 60 -2.06 14.86 -6.41
N LEU A 61 -1.84 13.55 -6.31
CA LEU A 61 -1.30 12.76 -7.41
C LEU A 61 -2.35 12.56 -8.50
N ASP A 62 -1.96 12.82 -9.75
CA ASP A 62 -2.77 12.52 -10.93
C ASP A 62 -2.67 11.01 -11.24
N PRO A 63 -3.79 10.26 -11.18
CA PRO A 63 -3.81 8.84 -11.51
C PRO A 63 -3.26 8.53 -12.91
N LYS A 64 -3.50 9.39 -13.92
CA LYS A 64 -3.03 9.18 -15.29
C LYS A 64 -1.52 9.25 -15.39
N VAL A 65 -0.90 10.19 -14.68
CA VAL A 65 0.57 10.31 -14.64
C VAL A 65 1.19 9.07 -14.01
N LEU A 66 0.56 8.50 -12.98
CA LEU A 66 1.02 7.24 -12.39
C LEU A 66 0.88 6.07 -13.38
N GLU A 67 -0.27 5.93 -14.05
CA GLU A 67 -0.46 4.89 -15.08
C GLU A 67 0.60 5.00 -16.19
N GLU A 68 0.84 6.20 -16.73
CA GLU A 68 1.85 6.44 -17.76
C GLU A 68 3.25 6.04 -17.30
N LYS A 69 3.66 6.46 -16.09
CA LYS A 69 4.96 6.09 -15.50
C LYS A 69 5.07 4.60 -15.23
N LEU A 70 3.96 3.95 -14.92
CA LEU A 70 3.89 2.51 -14.67
C LEU A 70 3.64 1.70 -15.95
N GLY A 71 3.72 2.31 -17.13
CA GLY A 71 3.72 1.60 -18.40
C GLY A 71 2.33 1.27 -18.94
N GLY A 72 1.32 2.06 -18.55
CA GLY A 72 -0.06 1.92 -18.99
C GLY A 72 -0.98 1.54 -17.85
N ARG A 73 -2.18 1.05 -18.19
CA ARG A 73 -3.21 0.75 -17.20
C ARG A 73 -2.93 -0.57 -16.47
N GLY A 74 -2.85 -0.52 -15.15
CA GLY A 74 -2.67 -1.68 -14.29
C GLY A 74 -3.87 -2.61 -14.23
N ILE A 75 -3.69 -3.76 -13.59
CA ILE A 75 -4.75 -4.74 -13.38
C ILE A 75 -5.76 -4.14 -12.39
N ARG A 76 -7.02 -4.06 -12.81
CA ARG A 76 -8.09 -3.42 -12.04
C ARG A 76 -8.76 -4.41 -11.08
N LEU A 77 -8.73 -4.10 -9.79
CA LEU A 77 -9.45 -4.80 -8.72
C LEU A 77 -10.42 -3.83 -7.99
N ARG A 78 -11.30 -4.40 -7.15
CA ARG A 78 -12.18 -3.59 -6.27
C ARG A 78 -11.33 -2.93 -5.19
N SER A 79 -11.53 -1.64 -4.96
CA SER A 79 -10.81 -0.89 -3.92
C SER A 79 -11.57 -0.86 -2.60
N ARG A 80 -10.82 -0.94 -1.50
CA ARG A 80 -11.32 -0.71 -0.14
C ARG A 80 -11.58 0.78 0.17
N ALA A 81 -11.12 1.71 -0.68
CA ALA A 81 -11.34 3.15 -0.52
C ALA A 81 -12.77 3.60 -0.86
N GLY A 82 -13.65 2.70 -1.32
CA GLY A 82 -15.06 2.99 -1.58
C GLY A 82 -15.49 2.84 -3.03
N LYS A 83 -16.80 3.02 -3.28
CA LYS A 83 -17.46 2.66 -4.56
C LYS A 83 -16.91 3.37 -5.81
N ARG A 84 -16.31 4.55 -5.63
CA ARG A 84 -15.78 5.37 -6.75
C ARG A 84 -14.36 4.99 -7.14
N PHE A 85 -13.65 4.32 -6.24
CA PHE A 85 -12.23 4.00 -6.40
C PHE A 85 -12.05 2.61 -7.00
N ASN A 86 -10.98 2.49 -7.77
CA ASN A 86 -10.49 1.22 -8.28
C ASN A 86 -9.08 1.01 -7.80
N HIS A 87 -8.73 -0.25 -7.54
CA HIS A 87 -7.38 -0.60 -7.14
C HIS A 87 -6.61 -1.07 -8.37
N TYR A 88 -5.60 -0.31 -8.78
CA TYR A 88 -4.78 -0.60 -9.94
C TYR A 88 -3.47 -1.23 -9.50
N VAL A 89 -3.22 -2.46 -9.94
CA VAL A 89 -2.11 -3.29 -9.48
C VAL A 89 -1.11 -3.54 -10.61
N TYR A 90 0.16 -3.32 -10.33
CA TYR A 90 1.33 -3.55 -11.19
C TYR A 90 2.26 -4.52 -10.46
N PRO A 91 1.93 -5.82 -10.45
CA PRO A 91 2.57 -6.78 -9.55
C PRO A 91 4.05 -7.00 -9.93
N ASP A 92 4.38 -6.96 -11.22
CA ASP A 92 5.74 -7.01 -11.76
C ASP A 92 6.61 -5.82 -11.35
N LYS A 93 5.98 -4.69 -11.02
CA LYS A 93 6.65 -3.47 -10.55
C LYS A 93 6.62 -3.32 -9.03
N GLY A 94 5.85 -4.16 -8.33
CA GLY A 94 5.70 -4.06 -6.88
C GLY A 94 4.94 -2.80 -6.44
N VAL A 95 3.98 -2.34 -7.25
CA VAL A 95 3.21 -1.12 -6.98
C VAL A 95 1.72 -1.40 -7.15
N ALA A 96 0.90 -0.90 -6.24
CA ALA A 96 -0.53 -0.73 -6.45
C ALA A 96 -0.98 0.62 -5.93
N PHE A 97 -2.07 1.15 -6.48
CA PHE A 97 -2.68 2.36 -5.96
C PHE A 97 -4.19 2.34 -6.15
N SER A 98 -4.90 2.94 -5.20
CA SER A 98 -6.33 3.12 -5.27
C SER A 98 -6.63 4.52 -5.78
N ALA A 99 -7.36 4.63 -6.90
CA ALA A 99 -7.70 5.92 -7.50
C ALA A 99 -9.11 5.93 -8.09
N ASP A 100 -9.70 7.12 -8.14
CA ASP A 100 -10.84 7.42 -9.00
C ASP A 100 -10.36 8.17 -10.26
N SER A 101 -11.24 8.92 -10.93
CA SER A 101 -10.86 9.68 -12.13
C SER A 101 -10.04 10.94 -11.84
N GLN A 102 -9.95 11.38 -10.59
CA GLN A 102 -9.40 12.68 -10.19
C GLN A 102 -8.26 12.55 -9.18
N SER A 103 -8.34 11.63 -8.24
CA SER A 103 -7.35 11.54 -7.16
C SER A 103 -6.93 10.11 -6.82
N VAL A 104 -5.77 10.01 -6.19
CA VAL A 104 -5.25 8.79 -5.57
C VAL A 104 -5.58 8.83 -4.08
N SER A 105 -6.21 7.78 -3.58
CA SER A 105 -6.55 7.64 -2.16
C SER A 105 -5.40 7.04 -1.35
N PHE A 106 -4.70 6.06 -1.92
CA PHE A 106 -3.52 5.45 -1.30
C PHE A 106 -2.64 4.72 -2.31
N ILE A 107 -1.40 4.46 -1.91
CA ILE A 107 -0.38 3.71 -2.64
C ILE A 107 0.15 2.59 -1.76
N GLU A 108 0.39 1.45 -2.39
CA GLU A 108 1.03 0.26 -1.85
C GLU A 108 2.30 -0.02 -2.64
N ILE A 109 3.41 -0.25 -1.93
CA ILE A 109 4.69 -0.67 -2.51
C ILE A 109 5.10 -1.98 -1.83
N PHE A 110 5.33 -3.02 -2.63
CA PHE A 110 5.60 -4.37 -2.16
C PHE A 110 6.65 -5.05 -3.05
N PRO A 111 7.29 -6.15 -2.61
CA PRO A 111 8.21 -6.89 -3.47
C PRO A 111 7.51 -7.34 -4.77
N PRO A 112 8.13 -7.14 -5.95
CA PRO A 112 7.57 -7.60 -7.21
C PRO A 112 7.14 -9.08 -7.19
N THR A 113 6.01 -9.37 -7.80
CA THR A 113 5.34 -10.69 -7.74
C THR A 113 4.43 -10.93 -8.96
N SER A 114 3.68 -12.03 -8.97
CA SER A 114 2.61 -12.32 -9.94
C SER A 114 1.26 -11.78 -9.45
N ILE A 115 0.29 -11.61 -10.35
CA ILE A 115 -1.06 -11.22 -9.95
C ILE A 115 -1.75 -12.29 -9.11
N GLU A 116 -1.47 -13.57 -9.37
CA GLU A 116 -2.00 -14.70 -8.61
C GLU A 116 -1.50 -14.67 -7.17
N ALA A 117 -0.19 -14.49 -6.98
CA ALA A 117 0.40 -14.37 -5.65
C ALA A 117 -0.06 -13.10 -4.92
N TYR A 118 -0.15 -11.95 -5.61
CA TYR A 118 -0.71 -10.73 -5.03
C TYR A 118 -2.14 -10.96 -4.51
N LYS A 119 -2.99 -11.65 -5.28
CA LYS A 119 -4.36 -11.98 -4.87
C LYS A 119 -4.43 -12.99 -3.73
N ALA A 120 -3.50 -13.95 -3.70
CA ALA A 120 -3.46 -14.98 -2.68
C ALA A 120 -2.99 -14.42 -1.33
N ASP A 121 -1.91 -13.63 -1.35
CA ASP A 121 -1.11 -13.31 -0.16
C ASP A 121 -1.33 -11.91 0.39
N ILE A 122 -1.74 -10.95 -0.47
CA ILE A 122 -1.86 -9.53 -0.09
C ILE A 122 -3.33 -9.11 -0.15
N TYR A 123 -3.95 -9.16 -1.33
CA TYR A 123 -5.27 -8.57 -1.56
C TYR A 123 -6.40 -9.31 -0.84
N GLU A 124 -7.18 -8.57 -0.05
CA GLU A 124 -8.46 -9.03 0.45
C GLU A 124 -9.59 -8.63 -0.50
N GLU A 125 -10.46 -9.59 -0.84
CA GLU A 125 -11.55 -9.31 -1.78
C GLU A 125 -12.61 -8.42 -1.11
N VAL A 126 -12.72 -7.19 -1.58
CA VAL A 126 -13.72 -6.25 -1.09
C VAL A 126 -15.10 -6.67 -1.60
N PRO A 127 -16.10 -6.92 -0.73
CA PRO A 127 -17.45 -7.27 -1.16
C PRO A 127 -18.08 -6.15 -2.00
N PRO A 128 -19.04 -6.46 -2.90
CA PRO A 128 -19.73 -5.42 -3.64
C PRO A 128 -20.47 -4.51 -2.65
N PHE A 129 -20.31 -3.20 -2.81
CA PHE A 129 -20.97 -2.26 -1.92
C PHE A 129 -22.47 -2.21 -2.18
N ILE A 130 -23.27 -2.83 -1.32
CA ILE A 130 -24.73 -2.81 -1.36
C ILE A 130 -25.23 -1.37 -1.08
N LYS A 131 -26.31 -0.95 -1.74
CA LYS A 131 -26.94 0.37 -1.57
C LYS A 131 -27.98 0.32 -0.45
#